data_AF-A0A8H7RIR6-F1
#
_entry.id   AF-A0A8H7RIR6-F1
#
_cell.length_a   1.000
_cell.length_b   1.000
_cell.length_c   1.000
_cell.angle_alpha   90.00
_cell.angle_beta   90.00
_cell.angle_gamma   90.00
#
_symmetry.space_group_name_H-M   'P 1'
#
loop_
_entity.id
_entity.type
_entity.pdbx_description
1 polymer ?
#
loop_
_entity_poly.entity_id
_entity_poly.type
_entity_poly.pdbx_seq_one_letter_code
_entity_poly.pdbx_strand_id
1 'polypeptide(L)'
;MGIKTMVNGDEIFLDRSAELFREILLYLRTAKVFCRDLQKLQSLQEEAEYFPLPEMIQAIEAKKLELQKSDQLPEIYLKSLQEMTKQPSKVADKKRKFKLIEETEGSSKIFSIVDTIYVASGKCTRHPYDPFCACSVVPHFVLARPKSC
;
A
#
# COMPACT_ATOMS: atom_id res chain seq x y z
N MET A 1 -35.48 -9.18 19.52
CA MET A 1 -35.46 -9.95 20.79
C MET A 1 -35.44 -11.43 20.40
N GLY A 2 -34.25 -12.02 20.27
CA GLY A 2 -34.08 -13.40 19.79
C GLY A 2 -34.46 -14.40 20.87
N ILE A 3 -35.24 -15.42 20.51
CA ILE A 3 -35.65 -16.52 21.39
C ILE A 3 -34.39 -17.32 21.73
N LYS A 4 -34.00 -17.35 23.00
CA LYS A 4 -32.92 -18.23 23.48
C LYS A 4 -33.53 -19.60 23.76
N THR A 5 -33.28 -20.56 22.88
CA THR A 5 -33.68 -21.94 23.13
C THR A 5 -32.55 -22.60 23.94
N MET A 6 -32.86 -22.97 25.19
CA MET A 6 -31.97 -23.77 26.02
C MET A 6 -32.00 -25.20 25.50
N VAL A 7 -30.83 -25.78 25.26
CA VAL A 7 -30.67 -27.19 24.89
C VAL A 7 -29.93 -27.87 26.05
N ASN A 8 -30.42 -29.04 26.48
CA ASN A 8 -29.79 -29.85 27.54
C ASN A 8 -29.55 -29.16 28.91
N GLY A 9 -30.27 -28.08 29.23
CA GLY A 9 -30.24 -27.43 30.53
C GLY A 9 -29.19 -26.32 30.69
N ASP A 10 -28.01 -26.47 30.08
CA ASP A 10 -26.88 -25.53 30.22
C ASP A 10 -26.34 -24.97 28.88
N GLU A 11 -26.87 -25.43 27.74
CA GLU A 11 -26.42 -24.98 26.41
C GLU A 11 -27.39 -23.95 25.84
N ILE A 12 -26.83 -22.87 25.27
CA ILE A 12 -27.60 -21.85 24.56
C ILE A 12 -27.50 -22.14 23.07
N PHE A 13 -28.63 -22.43 22.43
CA PHE A 13 -28.68 -22.54 20.99
C PHE A 13 -28.81 -21.17 20.33
N LEU A 14 -27.93 -20.91 19.36
CA LEU A 14 -27.94 -19.72 18.53
C LEU A 14 -28.13 -20.13 17.07
N ASP A 15 -29.23 -19.73 16.47
CA ASP A 15 -29.52 -19.97 15.05
C ASP A 15 -28.81 -18.94 14.16
N ARG A 16 -27.47 -18.94 14.22
CA ARG A 16 -26.59 -17.99 13.51
C ARG A 16 -25.33 -18.71 12.99
N SER A 17 -24.54 -18.00 12.17
CA SER A 17 -23.31 -18.56 11.60
C SER A 17 -22.25 -18.81 12.69
N ALA A 18 -21.92 -20.09 12.90
CA ALA A 18 -20.85 -20.49 13.83
C ALA A 18 -19.47 -19.92 13.43
N GLU A 19 -19.21 -19.76 12.13
CA GLU A 19 -17.94 -19.22 11.64
C GLU A 19 -17.77 -17.75 12.00
N LEU A 20 -18.82 -16.93 11.81
CA LEU A 20 -18.77 -15.51 12.17
C LEU A 20 -18.80 -15.32 13.68
N PHE A 21 -19.53 -16.18 14.40
CA PHE A 21 -19.56 -16.15 15.86
C PHE A 21 -18.17 -16.39 16.48
N ARG A 22 -17.31 -17.19 15.84
CA ARG A 22 -15.90 -17.33 16.26
C ARG A 22 -15.17 -15.98 16.26
N GLU A 23 -15.42 -15.13 15.27
CA GLU A 23 -14.80 -13.79 15.19
C GLU A 23 -15.39 -12.84 16.24
N ILE A 24 -16.70 -12.94 16.54
CA ILE A 24 -17.33 -12.24 17.67
C ILE A 24 -16.65 -12.61 18.99
N LEU A 25 -16.46 -13.91 19.25
CA LEU A 25 -15.77 -14.38 20.46
C LEU A 25 -14.31 -13.92 20.52
N LEU A 26 -13.63 -13.89 19.39
CA LEU A 26 -12.26 -13.40 19.32
C LEU A 26 -12.20 -11.91 19.66
N TYR A 27 -13.12 -11.10 19.11
CA TYR A 27 -13.24 -9.69 19.44
C TYR A 27 -13.51 -9.48 20.93
N LEU A 28 -14.43 -10.22 21.54
CA LEU A 28 -14.71 -10.12 22.98
C LEU A 28 -13.48 -10.44 23.86
N ARG A 29 -12.56 -11.29 23.39
CA ARG A 29 -11.31 -11.60 24.10
C ARG A 29 -10.21 -10.57 23.91
N THR A 30 -10.08 -10.02 22.70
CA THR A 30 -8.90 -9.22 22.32
C THR A 30 -9.19 -7.75 22.03
N ALA A 31 -10.46 -7.37 21.94
CA ALA A 31 -10.94 -6.07 21.46
C ALA A 31 -10.39 -5.68 20.07
N LYS A 32 -10.16 -6.67 19.19
CA LYS A 32 -9.51 -6.49 17.88
C LYS A 32 -10.20 -7.30 16.79
N VAL A 33 -10.28 -6.73 15.60
CA VAL A 33 -10.80 -7.38 14.38
C VAL A 33 -9.62 -7.79 13.49
N PHE A 34 -9.47 -9.08 13.24
CA PHE A 34 -8.35 -9.63 12.45
C PHE A 34 -8.69 -9.92 10.98
N CYS A 35 -9.98 -9.89 10.64
CA CYS A 35 -10.44 -10.18 9.28
C CYS A 35 -9.89 -9.16 8.26
N ARG A 36 -9.43 -9.65 7.11
CA ARG A 36 -8.88 -8.85 6.00
C ARG A 36 -9.75 -8.90 4.74
N ASP A 37 -10.78 -9.73 4.74
CA ASP A 37 -11.70 -9.87 3.62
C ASP A 37 -12.88 -8.90 3.80
N LEU A 38 -13.09 -8.02 2.81
CA LEU A 38 -14.15 -7.01 2.83
C LEU A 38 -15.56 -7.63 2.84
N GLN A 39 -15.80 -8.72 2.11
CA GLN A 39 -17.10 -9.39 2.09
C GLN A 39 -17.39 -10.03 3.44
N LYS A 40 -16.38 -10.69 4.03
CA LYS A 40 -16.50 -11.27 5.37
C LYS A 40 -16.67 -10.21 6.45
N LEU A 41 -16.01 -9.05 6.33
CA LEU A 41 -16.22 -7.91 7.23
C LEU A 41 -17.64 -7.33 7.14
N GLN A 42 -18.28 -7.40 5.98
CA GLN A 42 -19.70 -7.03 5.84
C GLN A 42 -20.60 -8.02 6.58
N SER A 43 -20.40 -9.32 6.38
CA SER A 43 -21.19 -10.35 7.09
C SER A 43 -20.97 -10.30 8.61
N LEU A 44 -19.73 -9.99 9.05
CA LEU A 44 -19.39 -9.85 10.46
C LEU A 44 -20.05 -8.62 11.11
N GLN A 45 -20.29 -7.56 10.33
CA GLN A 45 -21.00 -6.38 10.81
C GLN A 45 -22.46 -6.73 11.17
N GLU A 46 -23.14 -7.53 10.34
CA GLU A 46 -24.51 -7.98 10.62
C GLU A 46 -24.61 -8.80 11.91
N GLU A 47 -23.61 -9.64 12.20
CA GLU A 47 -23.53 -10.35 13.49
C GLU A 47 -23.26 -9.40 14.67
N ALA A 48 -22.39 -8.40 14.49
CA ALA A 48 -22.13 -7.40 15.53
C ALA A 48 -23.37 -6.55 15.86
N GLU A 49 -24.23 -6.30 14.88
CA GLU A 49 -25.55 -5.67 15.07
C GLU A 49 -26.53 -6.59 15.80
N TYR A 50 -26.50 -7.90 15.51
CA TYR A 50 -27.33 -8.91 16.19
C TYR A 50 -26.93 -9.10 17.67
N PHE A 51 -25.63 -9.07 18.00
CA PHE A 51 -25.09 -9.23 19.36
C PHE A 51 -24.89 -7.90 20.13
N PRO A 52 -25.68 -6.86 19.78
CA PRO A 52 -25.37 -5.43 19.92
C PRO A 52 -23.97 -5.07 20.46
N LEU A 53 -22.97 -5.10 19.59
CA LEU A 53 -21.57 -4.75 19.91
C LEU A 53 -21.13 -3.47 19.17
N PRO A 54 -21.51 -2.27 19.65
CA PRO A 54 -21.24 -1.01 18.94
C PRO A 54 -19.75 -0.72 18.76
N GLU A 55 -18.91 -1.08 19.74
CA GLU A 55 -17.46 -0.92 19.65
C GLU A 55 -16.85 -1.80 18.55
N MET A 56 -17.45 -2.97 18.31
CA MET A 56 -17.02 -3.88 17.25
C MET A 56 -17.40 -3.33 15.88
N ILE A 57 -18.59 -2.75 15.73
CA ILE A 57 -19.04 -2.11 14.49
C ILE A 57 -18.05 -1.00 14.11
N GLN A 58 -17.68 -0.13 15.05
CA GLN A 58 -16.68 0.92 14.82
C GLN A 58 -15.31 0.34 14.40
N ALA A 59 -14.87 -0.74 15.05
CA ALA A 59 -13.62 -1.40 14.71
C ALA A 59 -13.65 -2.01 13.29
N ILE A 60 -14.79 -2.57 12.86
CA ILE A 60 -15.00 -3.11 11.52
C ILE A 60 -14.93 -2.00 10.47
N GLU A 61 -15.60 -0.86 10.71
CA GLU A 61 -15.58 0.29 9.82
C GLU A 61 -14.18 0.86 9.64
N ALA A 62 -13.46 1.04 10.75
CA ALA A 62 -12.05 1.45 10.72
C ALA A 62 -11.21 0.46 9.90
N LYS A 63 -11.45 -0.84 10.05
CA LYS A 63 -10.74 -1.87 9.29
C LYS A 63 -11.03 -1.84 7.79
N LYS A 64 -12.30 -1.64 7.40
CA LYS A 64 -12.69 -1.47 6.00
C LYS A 64 -11.96 -0.27 5.38
N LEU A 65 -11.87 0.84 6.10
CA LEU A 65 -11.15 2.03 5.65
C LEU A 65 -9.64 1.80 5.52
N GLU A 66 -9.02 1.06 6.44
CA GLU A 66 -7.61 0.67 6.34
C GLU A 66 -7.33 -0.16 5.08
N LEU A 67 -8.19 -1.13 4.78
CA LEU A 67 -8.03 -2.00 3.61
C LEU A 67 -8.21 -1.23 2.29
N GLN A 68 -9.18 -0.31 2.23
CA GLN A 68 -9.35 0.56 1.06
C GLN A 68 -8.16 1.51 0.84
N LYS A 69 -7.47 1.92 1.90
CA LYS A 69 -6.24 2.72 1.80
C LYS A 69 -5.04 1.91 1.35
N SER A 70 -4.95 0.62 1.69
CA SER A 70 -3.84 -0.22 1.21
C SER A 70 -3.87 -0.45 -0.30
N ASP A 71 -5.04 -0.39 -0.93
CA ASP A 71 -5.16 -0.46 -2.39
C ASP A 71 -4.67 0.83 -3.09
N GLN A 72 -4.52 1.93 -2.34
CA GLN A 72 -3.82 3.13 -2.79
C GLN A 72 -2.30 3.04 -2.56
N LEU A 73 -1.68 1.89 -2.84
CA LEU A 73 -0.23 1.84 -2.94
C LEU A 73 0.18 2.91 -3.97
N PRO A 74 1.11 3.83 -3.64
CA PRO A 74 1.55 4.80 -4.63
C PRO A 74 2.07 4.01 -5.82
N GLU A 75 1.48 4.25 -6.99
CA GLU A 75 1.94 3.63 -8.23
C GLU A 75 3.35 4.15 -8.51
N ILE A 76 4.36 3.33 -8.19
CA ILE A 76 5.78 3.68 -8.34
C ILE A 76 6.31 2.95 -9.56
N TYR A 77 6.82 3.72 -10.50
CA TYR A 77 7.43 3.22 -11.72
C TYR A 77 8.95 3.34 -11.64
N LEU A 78 9.64 2.28 -12.04
CA LEU A 78 11.08 2.31 -12.32
C LEU A 78 11.27 2.60 -13.81
N LYS A 79 11.82 3.76 -14.17
CA LYS A 79 12.08 4.13 -15.56
C LYS A 79 13.57 4.35 -15.79
N SER A 80 14.08 3.87 -16.93
CA SER A 80 15.49 4.02 -17.34
C SER A 80 15.81 5.47 -17.72
N LEU A 81 16.95 5.99 -17.26
CA LEU A 81 17.46 7.34 -17.54
C LEU A 81 18.49 7.34 -18.68
N GLN A 82 18.11 6.95 -19.89
CA GLN A 82 19.09 6.84 -20.99
C GLN A 82 19.49 8.18 -21.66
N GLU A 83 18.96 9.33 -21.23
CA GLU A 83 19.21 10.61 -21.94
C GLU A 83 19.55 11.83 -21.06
N MET A 84 19.62 11.70 -19.73
CA MET A 84 20.00 12.85 -18.87
C MET A 84 21.52 13.07 -18.74
N THR A 85 22.35 12.12 -19.18
CA THR A 85 23.80 12.12 -18.94
C THR A 85 24.62 12.82 -20.04
N LYS A 86 23.99 13.32 -21.11
CA LYS A 86 24.71 13.95 -22.23
C LYS A 86 25.09 15.42 -22.01
N GLN A 87 24.67 16.06 -20.91
CA GLN A 87 25.05 17.43 -20.61
C GLN A 87 26.20 17.48 -19.59
N PRO A 88 27.38 18.03 -19.95
CA PRO A 88 28.48 18.20 -19.02
C PRO A 88 28.09 19.24 -17.95
N SER A 89 28.07 18.79 -16.70
CA SER A 89 27.88 19.57 -15.49
C SER A 89 29.03 20.57 -15.30
N LYS A 90 28.86 21.78 -15.85
CA LYS A 90 29.71 22.95 -15.52
C LYS A 90 28.96 24.05 -14.77
N VAL A 91 27.84 23.74 -14.12
CA VAL A 91 27.10 24.72 -13.32
C VAL A 91 26.65 24.05 -12.03
N ALA A 92 27.06 24.62 -10.90
CA ALA A 92 26.58 24.26 -9.57
C ALA A 92 25.05 24.51 -9.53
N ASP A 93 24.26 23.46 -9.75
CA ASP A 93 22.88 23.62 -10.19
C ASP A 93 21.91 23.84 -9.03
N LYS A 94 21.34 25.05 -9.03
CA LYS A 94 20.05 25.37 -8.40
C LYS A 94 19.03 24.29 -8.75
N LYS A 95 18.47 23.64 -7.72
CA LYS A 95 17.28 22.74 -7.72
C LYS A 95 16.51 22.68 -9.06
N ARG A 96 17.01 21.92 -10.02
CA ARG A 96 16.28 21.65 -11.27
C ARG A 96 15.17 20.66 -10.93
N LYS A 97 13.92 21.02 -11.19
CA LYS A 97 12.76 20.11 -11.06
C LYS A 97 12.50 19.50 -12.43
N PHE A 98 12.70 18.20 -12.55
CA PHE A 98 12.38 17.45 -13.75
C PHE A 98 10.95 16.90 -13.68
N LYS A 99 10.26 16.85 -14.81
CA LYS A 99 8.99 16.14 -14.99
C LYS A 99 9.23 15.09 -16.09
N LEU A 100 8.74 13.88 -15.88
CA LEU A 100 8.78 12.85 -16.90
C LEU A 100 7.42 12.83 -17.60
N ILE A 101 7.43 12.95 -18.91
CA ILE A 101 6.22 12.93 -19.75
C ILE A 101 6.36 11.71 -20.66
N GLU A 102 5.39 10.81 -20.60
CA GLU A 102 5.31 9.67 -21.50
C GLU A 102 4.20 9.94 -22.50
N GLU A 103 4.56 10.07 -23.77
CA GLU A 103 3.62 10.23 -24.89
C GLU A 103 3.44 8.87 -25.56
N THR A 104 2.19 8.41 -25.60
CA THR A 104 1.76 7.23 -26.36
C THR A 104 0.75 7.71 -27.41
N GLU A 105 0.50 6.94 -28.46
CA GLU A 105 -0.42 7.30 -29.57
C GLU A 105 -1.79 7.78 -29.05
N GLY A 106 -1.93 9.10 -28.84
CA GLY A 106 -3.15 9.76 -28.34
C GLY A 106 -3.23 10.06 -26.84
N SER A 107 -2.22 9.74 -26.00
CA SER A 107 -2.26 10.09 -24.58
C SER A 107 -0.90 10.49 -23.99
N SER A 108 -0.90 11.52 -23.14
CA SER A 108 0.29 11.98 -22.40
C SER A 108 0.10 11.73 -20.90
N LYS A 109 1.01 10.98 -20.28
CA LYS A 109 1.07 10.78 -18.83
C LYS A 109 2.19 11.61 -18.22
N ILE A 110 1.89 12.34 -17.15
CA ILE A 110 2.86 13.17 -16.43
C ILE A 110 3.23 12.48 -15.12
N PHE A 111 4.53 12.36 -14.87
CA PHE A 111 5.06 11.80 -13.64
C PHE A 111 5.91 12.83 -12.87
N SER A 112 5.81 12.79 -11.54
CA SER A 112 6.77 13.40 -10.62
C SER A 112 7.86 12.41 -10.25
N ILE A 113 9.12 12.84 -10.34
CA ILE A 113 10.27 12.07 -9.85
C ILE A 113 10.26 12.14 -8.32
N VAL A 114 10.21 10.97 -7.69
CA VAL A 114 10.30 10.77 -6.25
C VAL A 114 11.76 10.63 -5.84
N ASP A 115 12.53 9.82 -6.57
CA ASP A 115 13.94 9.56 -6.28
C ASP A 115 14.71 9.16 -7.55
N THR A 116 16.04 9.22 -7.49
CA THR A 116 16.96 8.78 -8.54
C THR A 116 17.86 7.68 -8.02
N ILE A 117 17.79 6.52 -8.66
CA ILE A 117 18.62 5.37 -8.31
C ILE A 117 19.90 5.42 -9.14
N TYR A 118 21.02 5.45 -8.44
CA TYR A 118 22.33 5.44 -9.04
C TYR A 118 22.90 4.03 -9.04
N VAL A 119 23.48 3.62 -10.16
CA VAL A 119 24.10 2.31 -10.33
C VAL A 119 25.59 2.50 -10.57
N ALA A 120 26.41 1.77 -9.83
CA ALA A 120 27.85 1.74 -10.05
C ALA A 120 28.13 0.99 -11.36
N SER A 121 28.73 1.70 -12.32
CA SER A 121 29.13 1.14 -13.61
C SER A 121 30.46 0.37 -13.53
N GLY A 122 31.16 0.42 -12.40
CA GLY A 122 32.42 -0.31 -12.13
C GLY A 122 33.61 0.10 -13.00
N LYS A 123 33.44 1.09 -13.89
CA LYS A 123 34.46 1.53 -14.85
C LYS A 123 34.68 3.03 -14.70
N CYS A 124 35.64 3.41 -13.85
CA CYS A 124 36.10 4.79 -13.76
C CYS A 124 37.44 4.97 -14.48
N THR A 125 37.51 5.83 -15.49
CA THR A 125 38.77 6.16 -16.18
C THR A 125 39.75 6.95 -15.31
N ARG A 126 39.27 7.64 -14.27
CA ARG A 126 40.09 8.37 -13.30
C ARG A 126 40.55 7.52 -12.11
N HIS A 127 39.80 6.48 -11.75
CA HIS A 127 40.07 5.64 -10.58
C HIS A 127 39.94 4.16 -10.95
N PRO A 128 40.90 3.60 -11.70
CA PRO A 128 40.80 2.25 -12.26
C PRO A 128 40.82 1.13 -11.22
N TYR A 129 41.31 1.39 -10.00
CA TYR A 129 41.41 0.41 -8.92
C TYR A 129 40.32 0.57 -7.84
N ASP A 130 39.42 1.54 -7.98
CA ASP A 130 38.29 1.73 -7.08
C ASP A 130 36.97 1.47 -7.83
N PRO A 131 36.43 0.23 -7.75
CA PRO A 131 35.19 -0.12 -8.44
C PRO A 131 33.95 0.57 -7.86
N PHE A 132 34.06 1.23 -6.69
CA PHE A 132 32.97 1.92 -6.01
C PHE A 132 33.15 3.45 -5.97
N CYS A 133 34.08 3.98 -6.78
CA CYS A 133 34.31 5.42 -6.85
C CYS A 133 33.03 6.16 -7.25
N ALA A 134 32.73 7.29 -6.59
CA ALA A 134 31.60 8.17 -6.88
C ALA A 134 31.57 8.64 -8.35
N CYS A 135 32.72 8.67 -9.04
CA CYS A 135 32.80 9.00 -10.47
C CYS A 135 32.24 7.90 -11.39
N SER A 136 32.07 6.67 -10.90
CA SER A 136 31.49 5.54 -11.64
C SER A 136 29.99 5.34 -11.37
N VAL A 137 29.44 6.12 -10.44
CA VAL A 137 28.05 6.06 -10.01
C VAL A 137 27.23 6.98 -10.91
N VAL A 138 26.45 6.41 -11.82
CA VAL A 138 25.60 7.14 -12.77
C VAL A 138 24.13 6.90 -12.47
N PRO A 139 23.26 7.94 -12.58
CA PRO A 139 21.84 7.76 -12.38
C PRO A 139 21.30 6.87 -13.51
N HIS A 140 20.75 5.72 -13.16
CA HIS A 140 20.30 4.72 -14.14
C HIS A 140 18.78 4.60 -14.17
N PHE A 141 18.15 4.82 -13.02
CA PHE A 141 16.70 4.76 -12.92
C PHE A 141 16.13 5.93 -12.14
N VAL A 142 14.86 6.22 -12.37
CA VAL A 142 14.06 7.10 -11.52
C VAL A 142 12.89 6.34 -10.94
N LEU A 143 12.60 6.62 -9.68
CA LEU A 143 11.32 6.30 -9.07
C LEU A 143 10.36 7.44 -9.40
N ALA A 144 9.28 7.11 -10.10
CA ALA A 144 8.33 8.08 -10.61
C ALA A 144 6.92 7.75 -10.11
N ARG A 145 6.16 8.78 -9.73
CA ARG A 145 4.75 8.67 -9.35
C ARG A 145 3.90 9.46 -10.35
N PRO A 146 2.78 8.91 -10.85
CA PRO A 146 1.90 9.62 -11.77
C PRO A 146 1.26 10.81 -11.04
N LYS A 147 1.08 11.91 -11.77
CA LYS A 147 0.27 13.03 -11.32
C LYS A 147 -1.15 12.85 -11.85
N SER A 148 -2.10 12.70 -10.93
CA SER A 148 -3.50 12.94 -11.22
C SER A 148 -3.67 14.42 -11.59
N CYS A 149 -4.19 14.68 -12.79
CA CYS A 149 -4.56 16.02 -13.26
C CYS A 149 -5.70 16.60 -12.44
#